data_AF-A0A838VJ87-F1
#
_entry.id   AF-A0A838VJ87-F1
#
_cell.length_a   1.000
_cell.length_b   1.000
_cell.length_c   1.000
_cell.angle_alpha   90.00
_cell.angle_beta   90.00
_cell.angle_gamma   90.00
#
_symmetry.space_group_name_H-M   'P 1'
#
loop_
_entity.id
_entity.type
_entity.pdbx_description
1 polymer ?
#
loop_
_entity_poly.entity_id
_entity_poly.type
_entity_poly.pdbx_seq_one_letter_code
_entity_poly.pdbx_strand_id
1 'polypeptide(L)'
;MAMSGGRDDDEPMMEMNTTPLIDVMLVLLIMFIITIPIQTHAVKIDLPVNAPPNQPKPPIDPVVNNLAVDTRDQILWNGTPIDLVTLRQYLDRTRVMVP
;
A
#
# COMPACT_ATOMS: atom_id res chain seq x y z
N MET A 1 49.28 -59.12 38.74
CA MET A 1 48.91 -59.00 37.31
C MET A 1 47.50 -59.58 37.17
N ALA A 2 46.49 -58.97 36.56
CA ALA A 2 46.46 -57.92 35.56
C ALA A 2 45.20 -57.04 35.72
N MET A 3 45.32 -55.79 35.31
CA MET A 3 44.24 -54.84 35.08
C MET A 3 43.62 -55.11 33.70
N SER A 4 42.29 -55.04 33.60
CA SER A 4 41.52 -54.92 32.35
C SER A 4 40.13 -54.45 32.80
N GLY A 5 39.70 -53.22 32.61
CA GLY A 5 39.90 -52.33 31.47
C GLY A 5 38.50 -51.92 31.01
N GLY A 6 37.77 -51.19 31.86
CA GLY A 6 36.45 -50.65 31.54
C GLY A 6 36.60 -49.60 30.45
N ARG A 7 36.02 -49.89 29.29
CA ARG A 7 35.94 -48.99 28.14
C ARG A 7 34.50 -48.92 27.68
N ASP A 8 34.15 -47.70 27.28
CA ASP A 8 33.05 -47.32 26.39
C ASP A 8 31.67 -47.23 27.07
N ASP A 9 31.32 -46.01 27.49
CA ASP A 9 30.00 -45.39 27.30
C ASP A 9 29.96 -43.97 27.91
N ASP A 10 30.92 -43.12 27.52
CA ASP A 10 30.89 -41.69 27.86
C ASP A 10 31.19 -40.88 26.59
N GLU A 11 30.33 -41.04 25.59
CA GLU A 11 30.26 -40.08 24.49
C GLU A 11 29.61 -38.80 25.03
N PRO A 12 30.32 -37.65 25.06
CA PRO A 12 29.72 -36.41 25.50
C PRO A 12 28.66 -36.00 24.47
N MET A 13 27.38 -36.09 24.84
CA MET A 13 26.30 -35.52 24.05
C MET A 13 26.53 -34.01 23.94
N MET A 14 27.07 -33.56 22.80
CA MET A 14 27.06 -32.15 22.44
C MET A 14 25.62 -31.75 22.12
N GLU A 15 24.87 -31.36 23.15
CA GLU A 15 23.64 -30.60 22.98
C GLU A 15 24.02 -29.28 22.30
N MET A 16 23.74 -29.20 20.99
CA MET A 16 23.96 -27.96 20.25
C MET A 16 23.03 -26.90 20.85
N ASN A 17 23.59 -25.81 21.38
CA ASN A 17 22.79 -24.73 21.95
C ASN A 17 21.87 -24.14 20.87
N THR A 18 20.59 -24.53 20.91
CA THR A 18 19.55 -24.08 19.97
C THR A 18 19.02 -22.68 20.32
N THR A 19 19.19 -22.25 21.57
CA THR A 19 18.77 -20.92 22.05
C THR A 19 19.49 -19.76 21.33
N PRO A 20 20.82 -19.76 21.14
CA PRO A 20 21.48 -18.78 20.27
C PRO A 20 21.05 -18.84 18.80
N LEU A 21 20.76 -20.04 18.28
CA LEU A 21 20.35 -20.20 16.88
C LEU A 21 18.96 -19.62 16.63
N ILE A 22 18.03 -19.85 17.57
CA ILE A 22 16.69 -19.28 17.53
C ILE A 22 16.75 -17.75 17.58
N ASP A 23 17.62 -17.16 18.40
CA ASP A 23 17.77 -15.70 18.48
C ASP A 23 18.19 -15.10 17.13
N VAL A 24 19.20 -15.68 16.48
CA VAL A 24 19.63 -15.23 15.14
C VAL A 24 18.49 -15.38 14.12
N MET A 25 17.73 -16.48 14.17
CA MET A 25 16.59 -16.68 13.28
C MET A 25 15.46 -15.67 13.53
N LEU A 26 15.16 -15.36 14.80
CA LEU A 26 14.14 -14.37 15.18
C LEU A 26 14.55 -12.96 14.75
N VAL A 27 15.82 -12.58 14.92
CA VAL A 27 16.35 -11.31 14.43
C VAL A 27 16.15 -11.18 12.92
N LEU A 28 16.44 -12.22 12.14
CA LEU A 28 16.22 -12.21 10.70
C LEU A 28 14.74 -12.03 10.33
N LEU A 29 13.82 -12.71 11.03
CA LEU A 29 12.38 -12.56 10.81
C LEU A 29 11.89 -11.13 11.10
N ILE A 30 12.35 -10.53 12.20
CA ILE A 30 12.00 -9.14 12.54
C ILE A 30 12.54 -8.19 11.47
N MET A 31 13.78 -8.39 11.00
CA MET A 31 14.36 -7.59 9.91
C MET A 31 13.55 -7.70 8.61
N PHE A 32 13.06 -8.89 8.26
CA PHE A 32 12.16 -9.08 7.13
C PHE A 32 10.82 -8.36 7.29
N ILE A 33 10.24 -8.39 8.50
CA ILE A 33 8.96 -7.72 8.77
C ILE A 33 9.09 -6.19 8.67
N ILE A 34 10.15 -5.60 9.27
CA ILE A 34 10.30 -4.14 9.30
C ILE A 34 10.71 -3.54 7.94
N THR A 35 11.26 -4.35 7.03
CA THR A 35 11.71 -3.87 5.71
C THR A 35 10.59 -3.74 4.69
N ILE A 36 9.36 -4.22 5.00
CA ILE A 36 8.20 -4.03 4.12
C ILE A 36 7.75 -2.57 4.20
N PRO A 37 7.83 -1.80 3.10
CA PRO A 37 7.41 -0.40 3.10
C PRO A 37 5.88 -0.29 3.23
N ILE A 38 5.43 0.69 4.01
CA ILE A 38 4.01 1.04 4.07
C ILE A 38 3.62 1.64 2.72
N GLN A 39 2.75 0.95 1.97
CA GLN A 39 2.20 1.49 0.74
C GLN A 39 1.24 2.64 1.07
N THR A 40 1.66 3.87 0.78
CA THR A 40 0.82 5.06 0.90
C THR A 40 0.44 5.56 -0.49
N HIS A 41 -0.87 5.72 -0.74
CA HIS A 41 -1.37 6.33 -1.98
C HIS A 41 -1.37 7.87 -1.82
N ALA A 42 -0.18 8.48 -1.80
CA ALA A 42 -0.06 9.94 -1.75
C ALA A 42 -0.03 10.51 -3.18
N VAL A 43 -1.11 11.19 -3.59
CA VAL A 43 -1.13 12.00 -4.81
C VAL A 43 -0.82 13.44 -4.44
N LYS A 44 0.26 14.01 -4.99
CA LYS A 44 0.54 15.45 -4.84
C LYS A 44 -0.51 16.22 -5.64
N ILE A 45 -1.33 17.02 -4.95
CA ILE A 45 -2.33 17.90 -5.56
C ILE A 45 -1.89 19.34 -5.31
N ASP A 46 -1.65 20.07 -6.39
CA ASP A 46 -1.48 21.52 -6.32
C ASP A 46 -2.88 22.15 -6.24
N LEU A 47 -3.20 22.73 -5.09
CA LEU A 47 -4.47 23.45 -4.93
C LEU A 47 -4.38 24.80 -5.65
N PRO A 48 -5.42 25.20 -6.42
CA PRO A 48 -5.44 26.52 -7.02
C PRO A 48 -5.45 27.59 -5.93
N VAL A 49 -4.62 28.61 -6.10
CA VAL A 49 -4.73 29.85 -5.31
C VAL A 49 -5.98 30.60 -5.77
N ASN A 50 -6.77 31.10 -4.82
CA ASN A 50 -8.03 31.80 -5.12
C ASN A 50 -7.81 32.87 -6.20
N ALA A 51 -8.60 32.82 -7.27
CA ALA A 51 -8.59 33.85 -8.28
C ALA A 51 -9.03 35.19 -7.68
N PRO A 52 -8.54 36.33 -8.20
CA PRO A 52 -8.98 37.66 -7.75
C PRO A 52 -10.50 37.76 -7.79
N PRO A 53 -11.16 38.39 -6.80
CA PRO A 53 -12.61 38.42 -6.66
C PRO A 53 -13.38 39.03 -7.85
N ASN A 54 -12.69 39.64 -8.81
CA ASN A 54 -13.26 40.35 -9.96
C ASN A 54 -13.04 39.64 -11.30
N GLN A 55 -12.85 38.32 -11.33
CA GLN A 55 -12.88 37.60 -12.61
C GLN A 55 -14.30 37.60 -13.18
N PRO A 56 -14.51 38.05 -14.44
CA PRO A 56 -15.81 37.97 -15.09
C PRO A 56 -16.28 36.52 -15.09
N LYS A 57 -17.45 36.26 -14.51
CA LYS A 57 -18.08 34.94 -14.64
C LYS A 57 -18.35 34.67 -16.12
N PRO A 58 -18.14 33.43 -16.60
CA PRO A 58 -18.55 33.05 -17.94
C PRO A 58 -20.02 33.43 -18.20
N PRO A 59 -20.40 33.84 -19.44
CA PRO A 59 -21.76 34.26 -19.77
C PRO A 59 -22.83 33.17 -19.58
N ILE A 60 -22.40 31.91 -19.49
CA ILE A 60 -23.23 30.73 -19.28
C ILE A 60 -22.71 29.95 -18.08
N ASP A 61 -23.62 29.42 -17.27
CA ASP A 61 -23.25 28.51 -16.20
C ASP A 61 -22.69 27.22 -16.80
N PRO A 62 -21.47 26.79 -16.43
CA PRO A 62 -20.89 25.58 -16.97
C PRO A 62 -21.70 24.36 -16.54
N VAL A 63 -21.91 23.41 -17.46
CA VAL A 63 -22.47 22.10 -17.13
C VAL A 63 -21.42 21.34 -16.32
N VAL A 64 -21.66 21.17 -15.01
CA VAL A 64 -20.75 20.49 -14.09
C VAL A 64 -21.05 19.00 -14.05
N ASN A 65 -20.04 18.16 -14.29
CA ASN A 65 -20.13 16.72 -14.08
C ASN A 65 -19.85 16.37 -12.61
N ASN A 66 -20.70 15.55 -12.00
CA ASN A 66 -20.56 15.09 -10.63
C ASN A 66 -19.92 13.69 -10.62
N LEU A 67 -18.78 13.56 -9.96
CA LEU A 67 -18.11 12.29 -9.70
C LEU A 67 -18.17 12.00 -8.20
N ALA A 68 -18.76 10.87 -7.84
CA ALA A 68 -18.83 10.39 -6.45
C ALA A 68 -18.28 8.97 -6.34
N VAL A 69 -17.75 8.64 -5.16
CA VAL A 69 -17.35 7.28 -4.81
C VAL A 69 -18.07 6.93 -3.51
N ASP A 70 -18.80 5.82 -3.50
CA ASP A 70 -19.54 5.38 -2.31
C ASP A 70 -18.68 4.52 -1.36
N THR A 71 -19.25 4.14 -0.22
CA THR A 71 -18.57 3.29 0.78
C THR A 71 -18.40 1.82 0.35
N ARG A 72 -18.93 1.45 -0.82
CA ARG A 72 -18.83 0.12 -1.43
C ARG A 72 -17.89 0.13 -2.64
N ASP A 73 -17.05 1.15 -2.76
CA ASP A 73 -16.12 1.38 -3.86
C ASP A 73 -16.78 1.49 -5.25
N GLN A 74 -18.08 1.85 -5.30
CA GLN A 74 -18.75 2.15 -6.56
C GLN A 74 -18.48 3.58 -6.99
N ILE A 75 -18.12 3.74 -8.26
CA ILE A 75 -17.92 5.03 -8.89
C ILE A 75 -19.26 5.45 -9.50
N LEU A 76 -19.78 6.60 -9.10
CA LEU A 76 -20.99 7.19 -9.67
C LEU A 76 -20.65 8.41 -10.51
N TRP A 77 -21.08 8.40 -11.76
CA TRP A 77 -21.05 9.56 -12.66
C TRP A 77 -22.45 10.12 -12.80
N ASN A 78 -22.67 11.34 -12.33
CA ASN A 78 -23.99 11.99 -12.30
C ASN A 78 -25.07 11.11 -11.66
N GLY A 79 -24.71 10.38 -10.60
CA GLY A 79 -25.60 9.45 -9.89
C GLY A 79 -25.75 8.06 -10.53
N THR A 80 -25.12 7.80 -11.67
CA THR A 80 -25.16 6.49 -12.34
C THR A 80 -23.89 5.69 -12.03
N PRO A 81 -23.99 4.44 -11.54
CA PRO A 81 -22.82 3.61 -11.29
C PRO A 81 -22.13 3.25 -12.61
N ILE A 82 -20.81 3.43 -12.66
CA ILE A 82 -19.95 3.14 -13.81
C ILE A 82 -18.70 2.40 -13.36
N ASP A 83 -18.04 1.73 -14.30
CA ASP A 83 -16.74 1.10 -14.07
C ASP A 83 -15.57 2.07 -14.36
N LEU A 84 -14.36 1.65 -13.98
CA LEU A 84 -13.16 2.48 -14.13
C LEU A 84 -12.82 2.77 -15.60
N VAL A 85 -13.13 1.84 -16.50
CA VAL A 85 -12.91 2.00 -17.95
C VAL A 85 -13.82 3.09 -18.51
N THR A 86 -15.11 3.04 -18.18
CA THR A 86 -16.08 4.07 -18.59
C THR A 86 -15.75 5.41 -17.98
N LEU A 87 -15.33 5.46 -16.71
CA LEU A 87 -14.89 6.69 -16.06
C LEU A 87 -13.77 7.36 -16.85
N ARG A 88 -12.76 6.57 -17.25
CA ARG A 88 -11.63 7.12 -18.01
C ARG A 88 -12.07 7.74 -19.33
N GLN A 89 -12.97 7.06 -20.05
CA GLN A 89 -13.53 7.57 -21.30
C GLN A 89 -14.31 8.86 -21.11
N TYR A 90 -15.11 8.97 -20.04
CA TYR A 90 -15.85 10.19 -19.74
C TYR A 90 -14.93 11.35 -19.40
N LEU A 91 -13.89 11.12 -18.59
CA LEU A 91 -12.88 12.13 -18.28
C LEU A 91 -12.15 12.63 -19.53
N ASP A 92 -11.71 11.71 -20.40
CA ASP A 92 -11.02 12.08 -21.64
C ASP A 92 -11.93 12.88 -22.59
N ARG A 93 -13.24 12.58 -22.63
CA ARG A 93 -14.24 13.37 -23.37
C ARG A 93 -14.45 14.75 -22.75
N THR A 94 -14.57 14.86 -21.43
CA THR A 94 -14.79 16.17 -20.78
C THR A 94 -13.61 17.12 -20.97
N ARG A 95 -12.38 16.60 -21.10
CA ARG A 95 -11.19 17.41 -21.35
C ARG A 95 -11.23 18.14 -22.69
N VAL A 96 -11.92 17.59 -23.69
CA VAL A 96 -12.04 18.18 -25.04
C VAL A 96 -13.30 19.02 -25.21
N MET A 97 -14.20 19.04 -24.22
CA MET A 97 -15.38 19.89 -24.24
C MET A 97 -14.97 21.33 -23.95
N VAL A 98 -15.20 22.21 -24.91
CA VAL A 98 -15.10 23.66 -24.71
C VAL A 98 -16.47 24.13 -24.21
N PRO A 99 -16.55 24.78 -23.03
CA PRO A 99 -17.81 25.30 -22.50
C PRO A 99 -18.41 26.39 -23.40
#